data_AF-A0A1G0K6P3-F1
#
_entry.id   AF-A0A1G0K6P3-F1
#
_cell.length_a   1.000
_cell.length_b   1.000
_cell.length_c   1.000
_cell.angle_alpha   90.00
_cell.angle_beta   90.00
_cell.angle_gamma   90.00
#
_symmetry.space_group_name_H-M   'P 1'
#
loop_
_entity.id
_entity.type
_entity.pdbx_description
1 polymer ?
#
loop_
_entity_poly.entity_id
_entity_poly.type
_entity_poly.pdbx_seq_one_letter_code
_entity_poly.pdbx_strand_id
1 'polypeptide(L)'
;MTREALFGVFAVVWVSLSLANLLFHKRASVEARRKWHAWIDLGLGVLFAAFGTYWSWGVEPWFIALIWAGCLGMTYLYWRNVQFCLRCSATVWPAGLGRASECPKCKAALHEQTAA
;
A
#
# COMPACT_ATOMS: atom_id res chain seq x y z
N MET A 1 28.54 5.28 4.73
CA MET A 1 27.58 4.59 5.62
C MET A 1 27.64 3.10 5.30
N THR A 2 27.79 2.22 6.29
CA THR A 2 27.85 0.77 6.06
C THR A 2 26.48 0.22 5.67
N ARG A 3 26.42 -0.89 4.92
CA ARG A 3 25.15 -1.53 4.51
C ARG A 3 24.27 -1.90 5.72
N GLU A 4 24.90 -2.32 6.82
CA GLU A 4 24.23 -2.67 8.08
C GLU A 4 23.55 -1.46 8.74
N ALA A 5 24.22 -0.31 8.77
CA ALA A 5 23.65 0.92 9.30
C ALA A 5 22.44 1.38 8.46
N LEU A 6 22.52 1.25 7.14
CA LEU A 6 21.40 1.56 6.23
C LEU A 6 20.23 0.60 6.41
N PHE A 7 20.50 -0.69 6.61
CA PHE A 7 19.46 -1.65 6.94
C PHE A 7 18.77 -1.32 8.28
N GLY A 8 19.55 -0.91 9.30
CA GLY A 8 18.99 -0.44 10.56
C GLY A 8 18.08 0.78 10.41
N VAL A 9 18.53 1.80 9.66
CA VAL A 9 17.70 2.99 9.34
C VAL A 9 16.44 2.57 8.58
N PHE A 10 16.58 1.71 7.58
CA PHE A 10 15.45 1.19 6.80
C PHE A 10 14.44 0.48 7.71
N ALA A 11 14.89 -0.42 8.59
CA ALA A 11 14.02 -1.13 9.52
C ALA A 11 13.25 -0.16 10.42
N VAL A 12 13.92 0.84 11.00
CA VAL A 12 13.29 1.85 11.86
C VAL A 12 12.27 2.69 11.08
N VAL A 13 12.61 3.14 9.86
CA VAL A 13 11.71 3.91 8.99
C VAL A 13 10.47 3.07 8.64
N TRP A 14 10.65 1.80 8.29
CA TRP A 14 9.54 0.92 7.91
C TRP A 14 8.62 0.57 9.07
N VAL A 15 9.18 0.31 10.25
CA VAL A 15 8.38 0.09 11.46
C VAL A 15 7.57 1.35 11.78
N SER A 16 8.21 2.52 11.69
CA SER A 16 7.54 3.81 11.95
C SER A 16 6.43 4.10 10.94
N LEU A 17 6.68 3.90 9.65
CA LEU A 17 5.68 4.07 8.58
C LEU A 17 4.53 3.08 8.71
N SER A 18 4.83 1.82 9.05
CA SER A 18 3.82 0.79 9.26
C SER A 18 2.91 1.13 10.44
N LEU A 19 3.50 1.62 11.54
CA LEU A 19 2.74 2.07 12.71
C LEU A 19 1.90 3.32 12.40
N ALA A 20 2.48 4.29 11.68
CA ALA A 20 1.76 5.49 11.25
C ALA A 20 0.59 5.14 10.33
N ASN A 21 0.78 4.20 9.38
CA ASN A 21 -0.29 3.75 8.49
C ASN A 21 -1.42 3.03 9.23
N LEU A 22 -1.08 2.18 10.21
CA LEU A 22 -2.04 1.53 11.09
C LEU A 22 -2.85 2.55 11.91
N LEU A 23 -2.17 3.55 12.49
CA LEU A 23 -2.82 4.62 13.25
C LEU A 23 -3.71 5.49 12.35
N PHE A 24 -3.25 5.81 11.14
CA PHE A 24 -4.03 6.51 10.13
C PHE A 24 -5.31 5.73 9.79
N HIS A 25 -5.21 4.43 9.55
CA HIS A 25 -6.39 3.62 9.21
C HIS A 25 -7.38 3.46 10.38
N LYS A 26 -6.90 3.48 11.62
CA LYS A 26 -7.76 3.43 12.82
C LYS A 26 -8.45 4.75 13.13
N ARG A 27 -7.80 5.89 12.88
CA ARG A 27 -8.28 7.22 13.32
C ARG A 27 -8.84 8.09 12.21
N ALA A 28 -8.40 7.92 10.98
CA ALA A 28 -8.81 8.78 9.88
C ALA A 28 -10.24 8.48 9.41
N SER A 29 -10.95 9.53 9.02
CA SER A 29 -12.26 9.41 8.37
C SER A 29 -12.15 8.62 7.06
N VAL A 30 -13.29 8.10 6.59
CA VAL A 30 -13.35 7.37 5.31
C VAL A 30 -12.91 8.27 4.15
N GLU A 31 -13.30 9.54 4.17
CA GLU A 31 -12.92 10.55 3.17
C GLU A 31 -11.42 10.79 3.15
N ALA A 32 -10.80 10.96 4.33
CA ALA A 32 -9.36 11.14 4.43
C ALA A 32 -8.61 9.91 3.92
N ARG A 33 -9.07 8.70 4.26
CA ARG A 33 -8.50 7.47 3.72
C ARG A 33 -8.65 7.40 2.20
N ARG A 34 -9.85 7.65 1.65
CA ARG A 34 -10.09 7.63 0.20
C ARG A 34 -9.20 8.64 -0.54
N LYS A 35 -9.00 9.83 0.03
CA LYS A 35 -8.18 10.90 -0.57
C LYS A 35 -6.67 10.61 -0.52
N TRP A 36 -6.18 10.11 0.62
CA TRP A 36 -4.74 9.96 0.85
C TRP A 36 -4.18 8.57 0.59
N HIS A 37 -5.01 7.53 0.53
CA HIS A 37 -4.56 6.15 0.35
C HIS A 37 -3.70 5.97 -0.91
N ALA A 38 -4.10 6.56 -2.04
CA ALA A 38 -3.32 6.48 -3.28
C ALA A 38 -1.92 7.09 -3.11
N TRP A 39 -1.82 8.23 -2.44
CA TRP A 39 -0.55 8.92 -2.20
C TRP A 39 0.34 8.18 -1.20
N ILE A 40 -0.26 7.61 -0.14
CA ILE A 40 0.45 6.83 0.87
C ILE A 40 1.02 5.56 0.25
N ASP A 41 0.22 4.81 -0.51
CA ASP A 41 0.66 3.57 -1.15
C ASP A 41 1.68 3.80 -2.25
N LEU A 42 1.51 4.87 -3.06
CA LEU A 42 2.51 5.25 -4.06
C LEU A 42 3.82 5.63 -3.39
N GLY A 43 3.77 6.42 -2.32
CA GLY A 43 4.95 6.81 -1.54
C GLY A 43 5.70 5.60 -0.98
N LEU A 44 4.96 4.65 -0.38
CA LEU A 44 5.51 3.38 0.14
C LEU A 44 6.14 2.54 -0.98
N GLY A 45 5.46 2.40 -2.12
CA GLY A 45 5.97 1.66 -3.28
C GLY A 45 7.27 2.24 -3.83
N VAL A 46 7.35 3.57 -3.97
CA VAL A 46 8.56 4.27 -4.42
C VAL A 46 9.70 4.13 -3.42
N LEU A 47 9.43 4.31 -2.12
CA LEU A 47 10.43 4.12 -1.06
C LEU A 47 11.00 2.70 -1.06
N PHE A 48 10.13 1.69 -1.22
CA PHE A 48 10.53 0.29 -1.27
C PHE A 48 11.39 0.00 -2.51
N ALA A 49 10.95 0.45 -3.69
CA ALA A 49 11.69 0.23 -4.94
C ALA A 49 13.04 0.96 -4.96
N ALA A 50 13.11 2.17 -4.40
CA ALA A 50 14.36 2.93 -4.23
C ALA A 50 15.35 2.18 -3.32
N PHE A 51 14.86 1.63 -2.20
CA PHE A 51 15.70 0.81 -1.33
C PHE A 51 16.16 -0.48 -2.02
N GLY A 52 15.27 -1.18 -2.72
CA GLY A 52 15.63 -2.38 -3.50
C GLY A 52 16.70 -2.09 -4.56
N THR A 53 16.60 -0.93 -5.22
CA THR A 53 17.61 -0.46 -6.20
C THR A 53 18.97 -0.23 -5.53
N TYR A 54 18.97 0.45 -4.38
CA TYR A 54 20.19 0.69 -3.63
C TYR A 54 20.86 -0.61 -3.14
N TRP A 55 20.06 -1.57 -2.66
CA TRP A 55 20.58 -2.86 -2.19
C TRP A 55 21.06 -3.77 -3.33
N SER A 56 20.46 -3.64 -4.50
CA SER A 56 20.81 -4.38 -5.72
C SER A 56 21.97 -3.73 -6.50
N TRP A 57 22.81 -2.94 -5.84
CA TRP A 57 23.96 -2.30 -6.48
C TRP A 57 24.92 -3.36 -7.06
N GLY A 58 25.10 -3.35 -8.38
CA GLY A 58 25.89 -4.35 -9.12
C GLY A 58 25.07 -5.44 -9.82
N VAL A 59 23.75 -5.42 -9.71
CA VAL A 59 22.85 -6.30 -10.45
C VAL A 59 22.50 -5.66 -11.81
N GLU A 60 22.22 -6.48 -12.83
CA GLU A 60 21.91 -5.99 -14.17
C GLU A 60 20.70 -5.04 -14.20
N PRO A 61 20.73 -3.97 -15.02
CA PRO A 61 19.68 -2.95 -15.06
C PRO A 61 18.26 -3.50 -15.31
N TRP A 62 18.12 -4.59 -16.06
CA TRP A 62 16.83 -5.20 -16.34
C TRP A 62 16.18 -5.81 -15.10
N PHE A 63 16.97 -6.33 -14.15
CA PHE A 63 16.46 -6.88 -12.90
C PHE A 63 15.90 -5.78 -11.99
N ILE A 64 16.58 -4.62 -11.96
CA ILE A 64 16.09 -3.43 -11.28
C ILE A 64 14.75 -2.97 -11.90
N ALA A 65 14.66 -2.96 -13.23
CA ALA A 65 13.40 -2.62 -13.92
C ALA A 65 12.26 -3.58 -13.55
N LEU A 66 12.53 -4.88 -13.40
CA LEU A 66 11.54 -5.86 -12.92
C LEU A 66 11.09 -5.60 -11.48
N ILE A 67 12.00 -5.24 -10.57
CA ILE A 67 11.64 -4.87 -9.18
C ILE A 67 10.69 -3.68 -9.21
N TRP A 68 11.02 -2.63 -9.96
CA TRP A 68 10.17 -1.45 -10.10
C TRP A 68 8.81 -1.79 -10.70
N ALA A 69 8.79 -2.54 -11.81
CA ALA A 69 7.55 -2.95 -12.46
C ALA A 69 6.66 -3.78 -11.53
N GLY A 70 7.25 -4.72 -10.78
CA GLY A 70 6.54 -5.56 -9.80
C GLY A 70 5.96 -4.73 -8.65
N CYS A 71 6.76 -3.83 -8.07
CA CYS A 71 6.30 -2.97 -6.97
C CYS A 71 5.17 -2.03 -7.43
N LEU A 72 5.36 -1.31 -8.54
CA LEU A 72 4.35 -0.39 -9.07
C LEU A 72 3.09 -1.13 -9.52
N GLY A 73 3.23 -2.30 -10.13
CA GLY A 73 2.12 -3.15 -10.54
C GLY A 73 1.31 -3.63 -9.34
N MET A 74 1.96 -4.11 -8.29
CA MET A 74 1.28 -4.51 -7.05
C MET A 74 0.59 -3.32 -6.38
N THR A 75 1.28 -2.18 -6.23
CA THR A 75 0.69 -0.95 -5.70
C THR A 75 -0.55 -0.53 -6.51
N TYR A 76 -0.49 -0.58 -7.83
CA TYR A 76 -1.62 -0.28 -8.70
C TYR A 76 -2.79 -1.24 -8.50
N LEU A 77 -2.53 -2.55 -8.40
CA LEU A 77 -3.57 -3.55 -8.15
C LEU A 77 -4.24 -3.35 -6.78
N TYR A 78 -3.45 -3.06 -5.74
CA TYR A 78 -3.95 -2.72 -4.42
C TYR A 78 -4.85 -1.49 -4.47
N TRP A 79 -4.37 -0.41 -5.09
CA TRP A 79 -5.14 0.82 -5.22
C TRP A 79 -6.42 0.66 -6.04
N ARG A 80 -6.37 -0.09 -7.14
CA ARG A 80 -7.53 -0.34 -8.01
C ARG A 80 -8.62 -1.17 -7.33
N ASN A 81 -8.22 -2.09 -6.45
CA ASN A 81 -9.11 -3.09 -5.88
C ASN A 81 -9.50 -2.83 -4.42
N VAL A 82 -8.82 -1.90 -3.73
CA VAL A 82 -9.26 -1.47 -2.39
C VAL A 82 -10.63 -0.80 -2.48
N GLN A 83 -11.49 -1.12 -1.52
CA GLN A 83 -12.80 -0.50 -1.39
C GLN A 83 -13.00 0.03 0.02
N PHE A 84 -13.85 1.04 0.14
CA PHE A 84 -14.20 1.63 1.43
C PHE A 84 -15.68 1.41 1.67
N CYS A 85 -16.02 0.76 2.79
CA CYS A 85 -17.42 0.57 3.16
C CYS A 85 -17.98 1.85 3.78
N LEU A 86 -18.98 2.46 3.16
CA LEU A 86 -19.62 3.67 3.67
C LEU A 86 -20.47 3.40 4.93
N ARG A 87 -20.97 2.18 5.10
CA ARG A 87 -21.86 1.81 6.23
C ARG A 87 -21.13 1.62 7.55
N CYS A 88 -19.94 1.01 7.53
CA CYS A 88 -19.17 0.72 8.75
C CYS A 88 -17.78 1.36 8.77
N SER A 89 -17.48 2.19 7.76
CA SER A 89 -16.21 2.90 7.60
C SER A 89 -14.98 1.99 7.56
N ALA A 90 -15.15 0.72 7.19
CA ALA A 90 -14.05 -0.22 7.07
C ALA A 90 -13.32 -0.05 5.73
N THR A 91 -12.00 -0.09 5.76
CA THR A 91 -11.18 -0.30 4.55
C THR A 91 -11.23 -1.80 4.24
N VAL A 92 -11.66 -2.16 3.03
CA VAL A 92 -11.77 -3.54 2.56
C VAL A 92 -10.66 -3.79 1.57
N TRP A 93 -9.71 -4.60 1.99
CA TRP A 93 -8.57 -5.01 1.18
C TRP A 93 -8.98 -6.12 0.21
N PRO A 94 -8.39 -6.16 -0.99
CA PRO A 94 -8.67 -7.24 -1.93
C PRO A 94 -8.15 -8.58 -1.39
N ALA A 95 -8.97 -9.63 -1.50
CA ALA A 95 -8.58 -11.00 -1.12
C ALA A 95 -7.87 -11.76 -2.28
N GLY A 96 -7.43 -11.04 -3.31
CA GLY A 96 -6.84 -11.58 -4.54
C GLY A 96 -6.70 -10.51 -5.62
N LEU A 97 -6.82 -10.89 -6.90
CA LEU A 97 -6.75 -9.96 -8.04
C LEU A 97 -8.07 -9.20 -8.30
N GLY A 98 -9.14 -9.53 -7.57
CA GLY A 98 -10.48 -8.95 -7.71
C GLY A 98 -10.86 -8.00 -6.58
N ARG A 99 -11.89 -7.19 -6.83
CA ARG A 99 -12.59 -6.39 -5.81
C ARG A 99 -13.46 -7.29 -4.94
N ALA A 100 -13.64 -6.90 -3.68
CA ALA A 100 -14.54 -7.61 -2.78
C ALA A 100 -16.01 -7.28 -3.10
N SER A 101 -16.88 -8.28 -3.15
CA SER A 101 -18.32 -8.02 -3.35
C SER A 101 -19.00 -7.47 -2.10
N GLU A 102 -18.54 -7.90 -0.92
CA GLU A 102 -19.16 -7.61 0.38
C GLU A 102 -18.14 -7.16 1.43
N CYS A 103 -18.58 -6.33 2.36
CA CYS A 103 -17.77 -5.94 3.50
C CYS A 103 -17.63 -7.10 4.52
N PRO A 104 -16.42 -7.53 4.89
CA PRO A 104 -16.24 -8.62 5.86
C PRO A 104 -16.74 -8.28 7.27
N LYS A 105 -16.83 -6.98 7.61
CA LYS A 105 -17.25 -6.51 8.93
C LYS A 105 -18.76 -6.39 9.09
N CYS A 106 -19.46 -5.86 8.09
CA CYS A 106 -20.91 -5.57 8.18
C CYS A 106 -21.77 -6.25 7.12
N LYS A 107 -21.18 -7.06 6.23
CA LYS A 107 -21.86 -7.80 5.15
C LYS A 107 -22.63 -6.92 4.15
N ALA A 108 -22.39 -5.61 4.15
CA ALA A 108 -22.97 -4.72 3.14
C ALA A 108 -22.33 -4.96 1.76
N ALA A 109 -23.14 -4.90 0.70
CA ALA A 109 -22.65 -4.93 -0.67
C ALA A 109 -21.77 -3.70 -0.96
N LEU A 110 -20.57 -3.92 -1.50
CA LEU A 110 -19.60 -2.87 -1.79
C LEU A 110 -19.73 -2.32 -3.21
N HIS A 111 -20.23 -3.14 -4.15
CA HIS A 111 -20.34 -2.75 -5.57
C HIS A 111 -21.21 -1.50 -5.80
N GLU A 112 -22.29 -1.35 -5.03
CA GLU A 112 -23.21 -0.20 -5.14
C GLU A 112 -22.63 1.09 -4.55
N GLN A 113 -21.69 0.99 -3.61
CA GLN A 113 -21.17 2.15 -2.85
C GLN A 113 -20.04 2.88 -3.58
N THR A 114 -19.39 2.21 -4.53
CA THR A 114 -18.29 2.77 -5.34
C THR A 114 -18.73 3.39 -6.67
N ALA A 115 -20.01 3.29 -7.04
CA ALA A 115 -20.56 3.83 -8.29
C ALA A 115 -21.08 5.28 -8.17
N ALA A 116 -20.96 5.88 -6.97
CA ALA A 116 -21.31 7.27 -6.69
C ALA A 116 -20.07 8.18 -6.61
#